data_AF-A0A9Q0XZC9-F1
#
_entry.id   AF-A0A9Q0XZC9-F1
#
_cell.length_a   1.000
_cell.length_b   1.000
_cell.length_c   1.000
_cell.angle_alpha   90.00
_cell.angle_beta   90.00
_cell.angle_gamma   90.00
#
_symmetry.space_group_name_H-M   'P 1'
#
loop_
_entity.id
_entity.type
_entity.pdbx_description
1 polymer ?
#
loop_
_entity_poly.entity_id
_entity_poly.type
_entity_poly.pdbx_seq_one_letter_code
_entity_poly.pdbx_strand_id
1 'polypeptide(L)'
;MAGDSCVFLTSSLRKTQGKDSGINKQSRSPGSGTFLEPAVAGERPNRGTKRPRDDEEDDVKVRHKPAGLRERGRHREEEAPLAEEMEDEKKKLLHIIEKGEEEEEEEEPLDESSVKKMILTFEKRSYKNQELRIKFPDNPEKFMESELDLNDIIQEMHVVATMPDLYHLLVELNAVHSLLGLLGHDNTDILPQVLPLHISIAVVDLLQELTDIDTLHESEEGAEVLIDALVDGQVVALLVQNLERLDESIKEEADGVHNTLAIIENMAEFRPEMCSDAAQQGLMQWLLKRLKAKMPFDANKLYCSEVLAILLQNKDDNRELLGELDGIDVLLQQLSVFKRHNPSTAEEQEMMENLFDALCSSLMLSSNRERFLKGEGLQLMNLMLREKKISRSSALKVLDHAMIGPEGADNCHKFVDILGLRTIFPLFMKSPKKIKKVGTSEKEHEEGQGSFLSL
;
A
#
# COMPACT_ATOMS: atom_id res chain seq x y z
N MET A 1 9.57 -4.76 -35.46
CA MET A 1 10.51 -4.68 -34.33
C MET A 1 9.84 -3.83 -33.26
N ALA A 2 9.04 -4.50 -32.43
CA ALA A 2 8.39 -3.94 -31.25
C ALA A 2 8.43 -5.09 -30.22
N GLY A 3 8.94 -4.84 -29.01
CA GLY A 3 9.20 -5.91 -28.03
C GLY A 3 9.77 -5.42 -26.70
N ASP A 4 10.67 -4.45 -26.70
CA ASP A 4 11.52 -4.20 -25.52
C ASP A 4 11.03 -3.09 -24.55
N SER A 5 9.84 -2.52 -24.77
CA SER A 5 9.34 -1.39 -23.96
C SER A 5 8.58 -1.78 -22.68
N CYS A 6 8.28 -3.06 -22.47
CA CYS A 6 7.31 -3.47 -21.43
C CYS A 6 7.90 -3.92 -20.07
N VAL A 7 9.23 -4.08 -19.96
CA VAL A 7 9.87 -4.68 -18.78
C VAL A 7 10.00 -3.72 -17.58
N PHE A 8 9.68 -2.44 -17.74
CA PHE A 8 9.92 -1.43 -16.69
C PHE A 8 8.89 -1.39 -15.55
N LEU A 9 7.62 -1.75 -15.81
CA LEU A 9 6.52 -1.55 -14.85
C LEU A 9 6.68 -2.39 -13.56
N THR A 10 7.07 -3.66 -13.64
CA THR A 10 7.27 -4.52 -12.46
C THR A 10 8.48 -4.13 -11.61
N SER A 11 9.44 -3.37 -12.17
CA SER A 11 10.70 -3.03 -11.48
C SER A 11 10.60 -1.86 -10.50
N SER A 12 9.51 -1.09 -10.55
CA SER A 12 9.35 0.14 -9.75
C SER A 12 8.65 -0.09 -8.41
N LEU A 13 7.79 -1.11 -8.31
CA LEU A 13 7.06 -1.46 -7.08
C LEU A 13 7.96 -2.16 -6.04
N ARG A 14 8.91 -3.00 -6.46
CA ARG A 14 9.74 -3.83 -5.55
C ARG A 14 10.96 -3.10 -4.91
N LYS A 15 10.89 -1.79 -4.62
CA LYS A 15 12.09 -1.00 -4.22
C LYS A 15 11.99 -0.12 -2.97
N THR A 16 11.15 -0.49 -2.01
CA THR A 16 11.04 0.20 -0.71
C THR A 16 10.96 -0.74 0.51
N GLN A 17 11.79 -1.79 0.59
CA GLN A 17 12.17 -2.40 1.88
C GLN A 17 13.46 -3.24 1.77
N GLY A 18 14.27 -3.26 2.85
CA GLY A 18 15.38 -4.21 3.02
C GLY A 18 16.82 -3.64 3.14
N LYS A 19 17.29 -3.51 4.39
CA LYS A 19 18.71 -3.62 4.86
C LYS A 19 19.73 -2.56 4.34
N ASP A 20 20.84 -2.23 5.05
CA ASP A 20 21.32 -2.68 6.37
C ASP A 20 22.13 -1.59 7.12
N SER A 21 22.53 -1.95 8.33
CA SER A 21 23.31 -1.26 9.35
C SER A 21 24.82 -1.10 9.06
N GLY A 22 25.50 -0.22 9.83
CA GLY A 22 26.84 -0.54 10.35
C GLY A 22 28.09 0.24 9.89
N ILE A 23 28.62 1.08 10.80
CA ILE A 23 30.05 1.17 11.17
C ILE A 23 31.07 1.87 10.21
N ASN A 24 31.29 3.16 10.50
CA ASN A 24 32.59 3.77 10.91
C ASN A 24 33.84 3.74 9.98
N LYS A 25 34.31 4.93 9.53
CA LYS A 25 35.63 5.51 9.88
C LYS A 25 35.96 6.85 9.17
N GLN A 26 36.50 7.80 9.95
CA GLN A 26 37.64 8.72 9.65
C GLN A 26 37.65 9.59 8.35
N SER A 27 38.30 10.75 8.26
CA SER A 27 38.75 11.76 9.22
C SER A 27 39.35 12.98 8.46
N ARG A 28 39.39 14.15 9.11
CA ARG A 28 40.30 15.31 8.85
C ARG A 28 40.10 16.21 7.60
N SER A 29 39.82 17.46 7.95
CA SER A 29 40.08 18.80 7.35
C SER A 29 41.50 19.01 6.72
N PRO A 30 41.90 20.22 6.23
CA PRO A 30 41.22 21.54 6.24
C PRO A 30 41.40 22.48 5.00
N GLY A 31 40.67 23.61 4.99
CA GLY A 31 41.34 24.93 4.97
C GLY A 31 41.11 25.92 3.81
N SER A 32 40.99 27.21 4.18
CA SER A 32 40.98 28.45 3.36
C SER A 32 39.76 28.72 2.45
N GLY A 33 39.23 29.96 2.33
CA GLY A 33 39.43 31.17 3.13
C GLY A 33 39.02 32.47 2.41
N THR A 34 38.41 33.43 3.12
CA THR A 34 38.24 34.88 2.79
C THR A 34 37.44 35.28 1.52
N PHE A 35 36.73 36.43 1.41
CA PHE A 35 36.15 37.43 2.33
C PHE A 35 35.20 38.36 1.50
N LEU A 36 34.39 39.21 2.17
CA LEU A 36 33.61 40.37 1.65
C LEU A 36 32.14 40.22 1.15
N GLU A 37 31.27 40.78 1.99
CA GLU A 37 29.92 41.39 1.80
C GLU A 37 29.94 42.66 0.88
N PRO A 38 28.83 43.44 0.68
CA PRO A 38 27.49 43.45 1.30
C PRO A 38 26.33 43.38 0.23
N ALA A 39 25.05 43.76 0.40
CA ALA A 39 24.23 44.40 1.46
C ALA A 39 22.71 44.09 1.25
N VAL A 40 21.84 44.41 2.23
CA VAL A 40 20.64 45.29 2.13
C VAL A 40 19.93 45.39 3.52
N ALA A 41 19.25 46.51 3.80
CA ALA A 41 18.51 46.84 5.04
C ALA A 41 17.41 45.81 5.43
N GLY A 42 16.86 45.73 6.64
CA GLY A 42 16.92 46.52 7.88
C GLY A 42 16.07 45.83 8.98
N GLU A 43 15.63 46.38 10.13
CA GLU A 43 15.82 47.67 10.82
C GLU A 43 15.80 47.47 12.37
N ARG A 44 15.47 48.48 13.20
CA ARG A 44 15.54 48.52 14.68
C ARG A 44 14.49 49.52 15.25
N PRO A 45 14.07 49.52 16.55
CA PRO A 45 14.85 49.28 17.80
C PRO A 45 14.14 48.31 18.80
N ASN A 46 14.58 48.04 20.05
CA ASN A 46 15.28 48.87 21.02
C ASN A 46 16.04 48.07 22.11
N ARG A 47 17.01 48.73 22.79
CA ARG A 47 17.88 48.17 23.86
C ARG A 47 18.06 49.19 24.99
N GLY A 48 18.04 48.73 26.25
CA GLY A 48 18.85 49.29 27.34
C GLY A 48 19.70 48.15 27.94
N THR A 49 21.02 48.18 28.18
CA THR A 49 21.92 49.12 28.92
C THR A 49 21.65 49.19 30.42
N LYS A 50 22.61 49.10 31.36
CA LYS A 50 24.08 48.80 31.37
C LYS A 50 24.51 48.58 32.85
N ARG A 51 25.47 47.67 33.13
CA ARG A 51 26.58 47.59 34.16
C ARG A 51 26.67 48.63 35.34
N PRO A 52 27.58 48.48 36.35
CA PRO A 52 27.95 47.37 37.29
C PRO A 52 28.30 47.84 38.76
N ARG A 53 28.85 46.94 39.63
CA ARG A 53 29.67 47.13 40.88
C ARG A 53 28.96 47.55 42.20
N ASP A 54 29.13 46.79 43.30
CA ASP A 54 30.19 46.79 44.38
C ASP A 54 29.92 47.93 45.41
N ASP A 55 29.93 47.80 46.75
CA ASP A 55 30.51 46.83 47.72
C ASP A 55 29.63 46.65 49.01
N GLU A 56 30.21 45.99 50.03
CA GLU A 56 29.89 45.92 51.49
C GLU A 56 28.86 44.85 51.96
N GLU A 57 29.04 44.10 53.06
CA GLU A 57 30.24 43.37 53.61
C GLU A 57 29.79 42.23 54.59
N ASP A 58 30.74 41.48 55.18
CA ASP A 58 30.68 40.61 56.40
C ASP A 58 29.76 39.36 56.52
N ASP A 59 30.16 38.22 57.13
CA ASP A 59 31.50 37.67 57.44
C ASP A 59 31.41 36.14 57.80
N VAL A 60 32.57 35.51 57.97
CA VAL A 60 32.92 34.26 58.68
C VAL A 60 33.00 32.94 57.87
N LYS A 61 34.23 32.41 57.82
CA LYS A 61 34.69 31.15 57.18
C LYS A 61 34.55 29.94 58.15
N VAL A 62 34.99 28.71 57.82
CA VAL A 62 36.38 28.23 58.07
C VAL A 62 36.64 26.81 57.50
N ARG A 63 37.93 26.50 57.28
CA ARG A 63 38.55 25.25 56.77
C ARG A 63 39.52 24.66 57.83
N HIS A 64 40.06 23.43 57.78
CA HIS A 64 40.23 22.45 56.69
C HIS A 64 40.38 20.99 57.21
N LYS A 65 41.00 20.09 56.41
CA LYS A 65 41.60 18.78 56.80
C LYS A 65 42.93 19.01 57.61
N PRO A 66 43.81 18.01 57.96
CA PRO A 66 43.83 16.55 57.70
C PRO A 66 44.40 15.66 58.86
N ALA A 67 44.86 14.45 58.50
CA ALA A 67 45.85 13.55 59.15
C ALA A 67 45.30 12.25 59.78
N GLY A 68 46.10 11.18 59.71
CA GLY A 68 45.74 9.83 60.18
C GLY A 68 46.86 9.16 60.97
N LEU A 69 46.51 8.09 61.69
CA LEU A 69 47.41 7.24 62.49
C LEU A 69 46.84 5.81 62.63
N ARG A 70 47.69 4.86 63.05
CA ARG A 70 47.47 3.41 62.97
C ARG A 70 46.89 2.78 64.26
N GLU A 71 46.23 1.64 64.03
CA GLU A 71 46.14 0.41 64.85
C GLU A 71 45.14 0.23 66.03
N ARG A 72 44.39 -0.89 65.89
CA ARG A 72 43.95 -1.89 66.90
C ARG A 72 42.89 -1.53 67.96
N GLY A 73 41.69 -2.09 67.77
CA GLY A 73 40.69 -2.32 68.82
C GLY A 73 39.43 -3.04 68.31
N ARG A 74 39.26 -4.32 68.65
CA ARG A 74 38.16 -5.25 68.24
C ARG A 74 36.74 -4.68 68.41
N HIS A 75 35.83 -5.04 67.49
CA HIS A 75 34.47 -5.61 67.70
C HIS A 75 33.84 -5.83 66.29
N ARG A 76 33.83 -7.06 65.77
CA ARG A 76 32.77 -8.11 65.82
C ARG A 76 31.74 -7.96 64.68
N GLU A 77 31.50 -9.06 63.96
CA GLU A 77 30.74 -9.13 62.70
C GLU A 77 29.25 -8.80 62.83
N GLU A 78 28.68 -8.26 61.74
CA GLU A 78 27.33 -8.58 61.22
C GLU A 78 27.24 -8.05 59.77
N GLU A 79 27.50 -8.90 58.77
CA GLU A 79 27.09 -8.64 57.37
C GLU A 79 25.76 -9.38 57.10
N ALA A 80 24.86 -8.69 56.40
CA ALA A 80 23.44 -9.05 56.30
C ALA A 80 23.11 -9.95 55.08
N PRO A 81 22.03 -10.74 55.11
CA PRO A 81 21.77 -11.86 54.18
C PRO A 81 21.29 -11.46 52.76
N LEU A 82 21.48 -10.21 52.34
CA LEU A 82 20.90 -9.65 51.11
C LEU A 82 21.58 -10.10 49.80
N ALA A 83 22.69 -10.83 49.88
CA ALA A 83 23.44 -11.29 48.70
C ALA A 83 22.92 -12.63 48.14
N GLU A 84 22.44 -13.54 48.99
CA GLU A 84 21.98 -14.87 48.58
C GLU A 84 20.61 -14.80 47.88
N GLU A 85 19.67 -14.00 48.39
CA GLU A 85 18.34 -13.81 47.77
C GLU A 85 18.43 -13.26 46.33
N MET A 86 19.32 -12.28 46.10
CA MET A 86 19.59 -11.71 44.77
C MET A 86 20.21 -12.73 43.80
N GLU A 87 20.99 -13.69 44.31
CA GLU A 87 21.57 -14.75 43.48
C GLU A 87 20.51 -15.79 43.08
N ASP A 88 19.59 -16.13 43.98
CA ASP A 88 18.53 -17.10 43.71
C ASP A 88 17.40 -16.51 42.86
N GLU A 89 17.09 -15.21 42.97
CA GLU A 89 16.24 -14.53 41.99
C GLU A 89 16.89 -14.49 40.61
N LYS A 90 18.20 -14.23 40.52
CA LYS A 90 18.93 -14.26 39.25
C LYS A 90 18.99 -15.66 38.64
N LYS A 91 19.16 -16.72 39.44
CA LYS A 91 19.09 -18.12 38.99
C LYS A 91 17.69 -18.50 38.52
N LYS A 92 16.63 -18.03 39.20
CA LYS A 92 15.25 -18.20 38.72
C LYS A 92 14.99 -17.46 37.41
N LEU A 93 15.48 -16.22 37.27
CA LEU A 93 15.34 -15.46 36.02
C LEU A 93 16.07 -16.16 34.87
N LEU A 94 17.31 -16.64 35.11
CA LEU A 94 18.06 -17.43 34.13
C LEU A 94 17.33 -18.73 33.77
N HIS A 95 16.76 -19.45 34.74
CA HIS A 95 16.02 -20.69 34.46
C HIS A 95 14.67 -20.45 33.74
N ILE A 96 14.07 -19.27 33.88
CA ILE A 96 12.89 -18.84 33.11
C ILE A 96 13.29 -18.43 31.68
N ILE A 97 14.47 -17.82 31.50
CA ILE A 97 15.01 -17.47 30.17
C ILE A 97 15.45 -18.74 29.44
N GLU A 98 16.21 -19.64 30.08
CA GLU A 98 16.58 -20.95 29.52
C GLU A 98 15.34 -21.77 29.14
N LYS A 99 14.27 -21.77 29.96
CA LYS A 99 12.99 -22.41 29.58
C LYS A 99 12.26 -21.71 28.43
N GLY A 100 12.36 -20.38 28.31
CA GLY A 100 11.80 -19.63 27.18
C GLY A 100 12.63 -19.73 25.90
N GLU A 101 13.88 -20.21 25.99
CA GLU A 101 14.76 -20.51 24.86
C GLU A 101 14.78 -22.01 24.52
N GLU A 102 14.32 -22.89 25.43
CA GLU A 102 14.12 -24.34 25.20
C GLU A 102 12.68 -24.72 24.79
N GLU A 103 11.75 -23.76 24.78
CA GLU A 103 10.39 -23.89 24.20
C GLU A 103 10.30 -23.16 22.83
N GLU A 104 11.38 -23.20 22.04
CA GLU A 104 11.22 -23.50 20.60
C GLU A 104 10.74 -24.97 20.51
N GLU A 105 9.46 -25.21 20.84
CA GLU A 105 8.80 -26.41 20.34
C GLU A 105 8.90 -26.32 18.80
N GLU A 106 9.65 -27.24 18.19
CA GLU A 106 9.51 -27.52 16.77
C GLU A 106 8.04 -27.92 16.58
N GLU A 107 7.17 -26.97 16.23
CA GLU A 107 5.78 -27.24 15.88
C GLU A 107 5.82 -28.35 14.82
N GLU A 108 5.36 -29.56 15.18
CA GLU A 108 5.37 -30.68 14.24
C GLU A 108 4.60 -30.21 13.00
N PRO A 109 5.24 -30.18 11.81
CA PRO A 109 4.65 -29.56 10.63
C PRO A 109 3.30 -30.23 10.37
N LEU A 110 2.26 -29.40 10.38
CA LEU A 110 0.86 -29.84 10.38
C LEU A 110 0.63 -30.91 9.32
N ASP A 111 0.32 -32.11 9.80
CA ASP A 111 0.20 -33.24 8.91
C ASP A 111 -1.08 -33.15 8.06
N GLU A 112 -1.06 -33.86 6.93
CA GLU A 112 -2.21 -33.97 6.01
C GLU A 112 -3.51 -34.34 6.75
N SER A 113 -3.42 -35.12 7.84
CA SER A 113 -4.58 -35.52 8.64
C SER A 113 -5.13 -34.38 9.51
N SER A 114 -4.28 -33.51 10.05
CA SER A 114 -4.68 -32.32 10.81
C SER A 114 -5.36 -31.29 9.93
N VAL A 115 -4.83 -31.01 8.73
CA VAL A 115 -5.47 -30.10 7.77
C VAL A 115 -6.83 -30.64 7.32
N LYS A 116 -6.94 -31.94 7.00
CA LYS A 116 -8.22 -32.60 6.70
C LYS A 116 -9.24 -32.48 7.84
N LYS A 117 -8.79 -32.68 9.09
CA LYS A 117 -9.64 -32.54 10.28
C LYS A 117 -10.10 -31.09 10.51
N MET A 118 -9.25 -30.12 10.23
CA MET A 118 -9.58 -28.69 10.32
C MET A 118 -10.64 -28.30 9.28
N ILE A 119 -10.45 -28.68 8.01
CA ILE A 119 -11.43 -28.46 6.93
C ILE A 119 -12.79 -29.10 7.26
N LEU A 120 -12.81 -30.37 7.71
CA LEU A 120 -14.05 -31.04 8.13
C LEU A 120 -14.72 -30.38 9.35
N THR A 121 -13.94 -29.70 10.19
CA THR A 121 -14.45 -28.92 11.32
C THR A 121 -15.07 -27.62 10.83
N PHE A 122 -14.41 -26.91 9.90
CA PHE A 122 -14.94 -25.73 9.22
C PHE A 122 -16.29 -26.00 8.55
N GLU A 123 -16.37 -27.02 7.69
CA GLU A 123 -17.62 -27.45 7.02
C GLU A 123 -18.75 -27.70 8.02
N LYS A 124 -18.43 -28.37 9.14
CA LYS A 124 -19.40 -28.65 10.20
C LYS A 124 -19.85 -27.40 10.96
N ARG A 125 -18.95 -26.45 11.26
CA ARG A 125 -19.29 -25.17 11.93
C ARG A 125 -20.11 -24.28 10.97
N SER A 126 -19.74 -24.22 9.69
CA SER A 126 -20.46 -23.51 8.62
C SER A 126 -21.90 -24.03 8.45
N TYR A 127 -22.08 -25.35 8.28
CA TYR A 127 -23.39 -25.96 8.17
C TYR A 127 -24.27 -25.71 9.41
N LYS A 128 -23.70 -25.77 10.62
CA LYS A 128 -24.41 -25.49 11.89
C LYS A 128 -24.87 -24.03 11.97
N ASN A 129 -24.02 -23.06 11.61
CA ASN A 129 -24.38 -21.64 11.54
C ASN A 129 -25.54 -21.44 10.55
N GLN A 130 -25.42 -21.99 9.33
CA GLN A 130 -26.45 -21.89 8.30
C GLN A 130 -27.79 -22.51 8.72
N GLU A 131 -27.81 -23.69 9.37
CA GLU A 131 -29.05 -24.28 9.92
C GLU A 131 -29.70 -23.33 10.95
N LEU A 132 -28.92 -22.79 11.88
CA LEU A 132 -29.44 -21.93 12.94
C LEU A 132 -29.95 -20.59 12.41
N ARG A 133 -29.29 -19.99 11.41
CA ARG A 133 -29.77 -18.78 10.72
C ARG A 133 -31.08 -19.00 9.97
N ILE A 134 -31.23 -20.13 9.26
CA ILE A 134 -32.50 -20.51 8.60
C ILE A 134 -33.62 -20.75 9.63
N LYS A 135 -33.28 -21.31 10.79
CA LYS A 135 -34.23 -21.66 11.86
C LYS A 135 -34.67 -20.47 12.71
N PHE A 136 -33.83 -19.46 12.81
CA PHE A 136 -33.97 -18.32 13.72
C PHE A 136 -33.61 -16.97 13.07
N PRO A 137 -34.15 -16.62 11.88
CA PRO A 137 -33.70 -15.46 11.11
C PRO A 137 -33.82 -14.14 11.88
N ASP A 138 -34.90 -13.93 12.62
CA ASP A 138 -35.14 -12.70 13.41
C ASP A 138 -34.54 -12.75 14.84
N ASN A 139 -33.70 -13.74 15.17
CA ASN A 139 -33.16 -13.94 16.52
C ASN A 139 -31.62 -14.18 16.53
N PRO A 140 -30.79 -13.14 16.30
CA PRO A 140 -29.33 -13.22 16.34
C PRO A 140 -28.73 -13.96 17.54
N GLU A 141 -29.28 -13.71 18.75
CA GLU A 141 -28.86 -14.32 20.01
C GLU A 141 -28.84 -15.87 19.97
N LYS A 142 -29.61 -16.51 19.09
CA LYS A 142 -29.70 -17.98 18.98
C LYS A 142 -28.67 -18.61 18.06
N PHE A 143 -28.02 -17.82 17.21
CA PHE A 143 -26.96 -18.30 16.31
C PHE A 143 -25.60 -17.63 16.57
N MET A 144 -25.53 -16.59 17.40
CA MET A 144 -24.31 -15.89 17.82
C MET A 144 -23.16 -16.83 18.26
N GLU A 145 -23.43 -17.85 19.08
CA GLU A 145 -22.41 -18.83 19.50
C GLU A 145 -21.87 -19.63 18.31
N SER A 146 -22.73 -19.97 17.33
CA SER A 146 -22.28 -20.63 16.09
C SER A 146 -21.61 -19.69 15.08
N GLU A 147 -21.79 -18.38 15.23
CA GLU A 147 -21.13 -17.32 14.45
C GLU A 147 -19.69 -17.15 14.94
N LEU A 148 -19.50 -17.10 16.27
CA LEU A 148 -18.20 -17.14 16.94
C LEU A 148 -17.44 -18.44 16.63
N ASP A 149 -18.08 -19.61 16.84
CA ASP A 149 -17.54 -20.92 16.44
C ASP A 149 -17.00 -20.89 15.00
N LEU A 150 -17.76 -20.32 14.05
CA LEU A 150 -17.40 -20.28 12.63
C LEU A 150 -16.25 -19.31 12.35
N ASN A 151 -16.21 -18.15 12.99
CA ASN A 151 -15.10 -17.21 12.86
C ASN A 151 -13.79 -17.82 13.41
N ASP A 152 -13.85 -18.46 14.59
CA ASP A 152 -12.67 -19.03 15.24
C ASP A 152 -12.00 -20.10 14.36
N ILE A 153 -12.76 -20.95 13.66
CA ILE A 153 -12.16 -21.95 12.74
C ILE A 153 -11.60 -21.32 11.45
N ILE A 154 -12.15 -20.19 10.98
CA ILE A 154 -11.59 -19.47 9.83
C ILE A 154 -10.25 -18.84 10.21
N GLN A 155 -10.14 -18.32 11.43
CA GLN A 155 -8.89 -17.84 12.02
C GLN A 155 -7.88 -18.98 12.25
N GLU A 156 -8.32 -20.13 12.82
CA GLU A 156 -7.49 -21.35 12.92
C GLU A 156 -6.95 -21.80 11.54
N MET A 157 -7.73 -21.64 10.45
CA MET A 157 -7.33 -22.03 9.09
C MET A 157 -6.23 -21.18 8.44
N HIS A 158 -5.84 -20.03 9.02
CA HIS A 158 -4.74 -19.20 8.49
C HIS A 158 -3.41 -19.99 8.44
N VAL A 159 -3.22 -20.93 9.36
CA VAL A 159 -2.05 -21.83 9.38
C VAL A 159 -1.96 -22.77 8.15
N VAL A 160 -3.01 -22.89 7.33
CA VAL A 160 -2.91 -23.60 6.05
C VAL A 160 -2.07 -22.81 5.04
N ALA A 161 -2.05 -21.47 5.14
CA ALA A 161 -1.30 -20.62 4.22
C ALA A 161 0.20 -20.93 4.22
N THR A 162 0.77 -21.36 5.36
CA THR A 162 2.18 -21.74 5.48
C THR A 162 2.53 -23.10 4.86
N MET A 163 1.59 -23.77 4.18
CA MET A 163 1.78 -25.09 3.56
C MET A 163 1.04 -25.21 2.20
N PRO A 164 1.49 -24.47 1.16
CA PRO A 164 0.80 -24.45 -0.13
C PRO A 164 0.73 -25.82 -0.82
N ASP A 165 1.66 -26.75 -0.52
CA ASP A 165 1.58 -28.16 -0.95
C ASP A 165 0.24 -28.84 -0.61
N LEU A 166 -0.42 -28.42 0.49
CA LEU A 166 -1.67 -28.98 0.98
C LEU A 166 -2.93 -28.29 0.44
N TYR A 167 -2.81 -27.26 -0.41
CA TYR A 167 -3.97 -26.53 -0.97
C TYR A 167 -4.90 -27.41 -1.81
N HIS A 168 -4.39 -28.48 -2.42
CA HIS A 168 -5.23 -29.48 -3.11
C HIS A 168 -6.34 -30.04 -2.20
N LEU A 169 -6.11 -30.13 -0.88
CA LEU A 169 -7.09 -30.57 0.11
C LEU A 169 -8.26 -29.59 0.27
N LEU A 170 -8.00 -28.28 0.18
CA LEU A 170 -9.05 -27.25 0.23
C LEU A 170 -10.01 -27.39 -0.96
N VAL A 171 -9.49 -27.80 -2.12
CA VAL A 171 -10.26 -28.01 -3.34
C VAL A 171 -10.98 -29.36 -3.32
N GLU A 172 -10.28 -30.46 -3.03
CA GLU A 172 -10.87 -31.82 -2.96
C GLU A 172 -11.99 -31.94 -1.92
N LEU A 173 -11.86 -31.27 -0.78
CA LEU A 173 -12.87 -31.24 0.28
C LEU A 173 -13.89 -30.10 0.13
N ASN A 174 -13.86 -29.38 -1.01
CA ASN A 174 -14.81 -28.32 -1.37
C ASN A 174 -14.82 -27.09 -0.43
N ALA A 175 -13.77 -26.92 0.39
CA ALA A 175 -13.63 -25.81 1.33
C ALA A 175 -13.59 -24.45 0.63
N VAL A 176 -12.94 -24.38 -0.55
CA VAL A 176 -12.89 -23.15 -1.36
C VAL A 176 -14.29 -22.67 -1.72
N HIS A 177 -15.18 -23.57 -2.16
CA HIS A 177 -16.56 -23.20 -2.49
C HIS A 177 -17.34 -22.71 -1.27
N SER A 178 -17.16 -23.35 -0.12
CA SER A 178 -17.79 -22.93 1.15
C SER A 178 -17.27 -21.57 1.64
N LEU A 179 -15.97 -21.30 1.54
CA LEU A 179 -15.37 -19.99 1.84
C LEU A 179 -15.95 -18.91 0.92
N LEU A 180 -15.98 -19.17 -0.40
CA LEU A 180 -16.60 -18.25 -1.37
C LEU A 180 -18.09 -17.99 -1.08
N GLY A 181 -18.83 -19.00 -0.62
CA GLY A 181 -20.21 -18.83 -0.16
C GLY A 181 -20.35 -17.90 1.05
N LEU A 182 -19.35 -17.88 1.95
CA LEU A 182 -19.32 -17.00 3.12
C LEU A 182 -18.97 -15.54 2.79
N LEU A 183 -18.42 -15.24 1.60
CA LEU A 183 -18.31 -13.84 1.12
C LEU A 183 -19.68 -13.17 0.95
N GLY A 184 -20.73 -13.96 0.71
CA GLY A 184 -22.12 -13.50 0.66
C GLY A 184 -22.85 -13.56 2.00
N HIS A 185 -22.19 -13.93 3.11
CA HIS A 185 -22.83 -14.10 4.42
C HIS A 185 -23.43 -12.77 4.91
N ASP A 186 -24.70 -12.78 5.32
CA ASP A 186 -25.39 -11.60 5.84
C ASP A 186 -24.83 -11.24 7.23
N ASN A 187 -23.88 -10.29 7.30
CA ASN A 187 -23.34 -9.83 8.58
C ASN A 187 -24.48 -9.30 9.47
N THR A 188 -24.47 -9.70 10.74
CA THR A 188 -25.60 -9.48 11.65
C THR A 188 -25.50 -8.12 12.34
N ASP A 189 -25.54 -7.03 11.56
CA ASP A 189 -25.40 -5.60 11.98
C ASP A 189 -26.40 -5.11 13.07
N ILE A 190 -27.27 -6.01 13.52
CA ILE A 190 -28.39 -5.77 14.44
C ILE A 190 -27.91 -5.45 15.87
N LEU A 191 -26.66 -5.75 16.23
CA LEU A 191 -26.06 -5.46 17.54
C LEU A 191 -24.74 -4.67 17.43
N PRO A 192 -24.77 -3.36 17.11
CA PRO A 192 -23.58 -2.49 16.98
C PRO A 192 -22.83 -2.22 18.30
N GLN A 193 -22.97 -3.08 19.31
CA GLN A 193 -22.33 -2.98 20.63
C GLN A 193 -21.77 -4.32 21.13
N VAL A 194 -21.92 -5.43 20.40
CA VAL A 194 -21.46 -6.76 20.83
C VAL A 194 -20.81 -7.50 19.66
N LEU A 195 -19.50 -7.24 19.49
CA LEU A 195 -18.57 -7.77 18.49
C LEU A 195 -18.94 -7.52 17.00
N PRO A 196 -18.13 -6.76 16.26
CA PRO A 196 -18.16 -6.75 14.79
C PRO A 196 -17.55 -8.07 14.27
N LEU A 197 -18.37 -9.12 14.23
CA LEU A 197 -17.96 -10.41 13.68
C LEU A 197 -18.30 -10.49 12.19
N HIS A 198 -17.53 -9.81 11.37
CA HIS A 198 -17.69 -9.83 9.92
C HIS A 198 -17.03 -11.11 9.37
N ILE A 199 -17.77 -12.22 9.34
CA ILE A 199 -17.28 -13.49 8.76
C ILE A 199 -16.73 -13.27 7.35
N SER A 200 -17.38 -12.40 6.56
CA SER A 200 -16.90 -12.04 5.22
C SER A 200 -15.52 -11.38 5.21
N ILE A 201 -15.14 -10.64 6.26
CA ILE A 201 -13.81 -10.04 6.37
C ILE A 201 -12.81 -11.10 6.81
N ALA A 202 -13.14 -11.95 7.80
CA ALA A 202 -12.27 -13.07 8.19
C ALA A 202 -11.98 -14.05 7.03
N VAL A 203 -12.93 -14.24 6.12
CA VAL A 203 -12.72 -15.00 4.87
C VAL A 203 -11.85 -14.24 3.88
N VAL A 204 -12.00 -12.91 3.73
CA VAL A 204 -11.11 -12.09 2.89
C VAL A 204 -9.69 -12.09 3.43
N ASP A 205 -9.50 -12.05 4.74
CA ASP A 205 -8.20 -12.13 5.42
C ASP A 205 -7.50 -13.45 5.12
N LEU A 206 -8.20 -14.58 5.36
CA LEU A 206 -7.73 -15.92 5.02
C LEU A 206 -7.41 -16.06 3.53
N LEU A 207 -8.26 -15.54 2.64
CA LEU A 207 -8.02 -15.58 1.19
C LEU A 207 -6.81 -14.73 0.78
N GLN A 208 -6.54 -13.62 1.47
CA GLN A 208 -5.35 -12.79 1.21
C GLN A 208 -4.08 -13.54 1.58
N GLU A 209 -4.03 -14.22 2.74
CA GLU A 209 -2.87 -15.03 3.13
C GLU A 209 -2.69 -16.27 2.22
N LEU A 210 -3.77 -16.99 1.91
CA LEU A 210 -3.74 -18.14 0.99
C LEU A 210 -3.36 -17.76 -0.45
N THR A 211 -3.42 -16.48 -0.81
CA THR A 211 -3.01 -15.98 -2.12
C THR A 211 -1.76 -15.10 -2.05
N ASP A 212 -1.02 -15.06 -0.93
CA ASP A 212 0.22 -14.27 -0.88
C ASP A 212 1.22 -14.70 -1.94
N ILE A 213 1.83 -13.73 -2.63
CA ILE A 213 2.66 -14.01 -3.81
C ILE A 213 3.98 -14.71 -3.45
N ASP A 214 4.55 -14.51 -2.26
CA ASP A 214 5.75 -15.25 -1.84
C ASP A 214 5.34 -16.70 -1.48
N THR A 215 4.21 -16.90 -0.82
CA THR A 215 3.63 -18.23 -0.52
C THR A 215 3.27 -19.02 -1.79
N LEU A 216 2.60 -18.43 -2.78
CA LEU A 216 2.23 -19.11 -4.03
C LEU A 216 3.46 -19.60 -4.84
N HIS A 217 4.63 -19.00 -4.64
CA HIS A 217 5.87 -19.45 -5.27
C HIS A 217 6.58 -20.60 -4.52
N GLU A 218 6.16 -20.98 -3.31
CA GLU A 218 6.73 -22.13 -2.59
C GLU A 218 6.24 -23.47 -3.18
N SER A 219 5.01 -23.52 -3.69
CA SER A 219 4.44 -24.71 -4.36
C SER A 219 3.53 -24.35 -5.54
N GLU A 220 4.09 -24.38 -6.75
CA GLU A 220 3.39 -24.05 -8.00
C GLU A 220 2.18 -24.97 -8.27
N GLU A 221 2.27 -26.26 -7.94
CA GLU A 221 1.19 -27.24 -8.13
C GLU A 221 0.02 -27.00 -7.16
N GLY A 222 0.30 -26.67 -5.90
CA GLY A 222 -0.73 -26.30 -4.92
C GLY A 222 -1.38 -24.95 -5.24
N ALA A 223 -0.58 -23.98 -5.66
CA ALA A 223 -1.03 -22.66 -6.11
C ALA A 223 -1.94 -22.74 -7.35
N GLU A 224 -1.55 -23.48 -8.40
CA GLU A 224 -2.36 -23.61 -9.63
C GLU A 224 -3.75 -24.18 -9.31
N VAL A 225 -3.82 -25.25 -8.50
CA VAL A 225 -5.09 -25.90 -8.12
C VAL A 225 -5.99 -24.98 -7.30
N LEU A 226 -5.44 -24.18 -6.37
CA LEU A 226 -6.22 -23.19 -5.61
C LEU A 226 -6.73 -22.05 -6.51
N ILE A 227 -5.86 -21.48 -7.35
CA ILE A 227 -6.19 -20.34 -8.21
C ILE A 227 -7.21 -20.75 -9.28
N ASP A 228 -7.12 -21.96 -9.84
CA ASP A 228 -8.16 -22.56 -10.69
C ASP A 228 -9.52 -22.58 -9.97
N ALA A 229 -9.58 -23.15 -8.77
CA ALA A 229 -10.84 -23.26 -8.01
C ALA A 229 -11.44 -21.89 -7.63
N LEU A 230 -10.61 -20.88 -7.35
CA LEU A 230 -11.05 -19.51 -7.08
C LEU A 230 -11.60 -18.81 -8.33
N VAL A 231 -10.94 -18.97 -9.49
CA VAL A 231 -11.40 -18.41 -10.76
C VAL A 231 -12.69 -19.07 -11.24
N ASP A 232 -12.77 -20.40 -11.22
CA ASP A 232 -13.98 -21.17 -11.53
C ASP A 232 -15.14 -20.84 -10.57
N GLY A 233 -14.83 -20.57 -9.30
CA GLY A 233 -15.77 -20.11 -8.27
C GLY A 233 -16.23 -18.65 -8.43
N GLN A 234 -15.76 -17.93 -9.46
CA GLN A 234 -16.03 -16.50 -9.70
C GLN A 234 -15.68 -15.60 -8.51
N VAL A 235 -14.52 -15.84 -7.87
CA VAL A 235 -14.08 -15.11 -6.67
C VAL A 235 -14.18 -13.60 -6.83
N VAL A 236 -13.83 -13.04 -7.99
CA VAL A 236 -13.85 -11.58 -8.22
C VAL A 236 -15.28 -11.02 -8.17
N ALA A 237 -16.25 -11.70 -8.79
CA ALA A 237 -17.65 -11.29 -8.71
C ALA A 237 -18.20 -11.31 -7.28
N LEU A 238 -17.78 -12.27 -6.46
CA LEU A 238 -18.20 -12.40 -5.06
C LEU A 238 -17.51 -11.37 -4.15
N LEU A 239 -16.20 -11.15 -4.36
CA LEU A 239 -15.45 -10.07 -3.70
C LEU A 239 -16.03 -8.69 -4.03
N VAL A 240 -16.37 -8.41 -5.29
CA VAL A 240 -17.00 -7.14 -5.69
C VAL A 240 -18.39 -6.97 -5.07
N GLN A 241 -19.19 -8.02 -4.96
CA GLN A 241 -20.48 -7.98 -4.24
C GLN A 241 -20.28 -7.66 -2.75
N ASN A 242 -19.25 -8.24 -2.11
CA ASN A 242 -18.89 -7.89 -0.74
C ASN A 242 -18.39 -6.43 -0.62
N LEU A 243 -17.56 -5.96 -1.54
CA LEU A 243 -17.09 -4.57 -1.60
C LEU A 243 -18.21 -3.52 -1.81
N GLU A 244 -19.38 -3.91 -2.32
CA GLU A 244 -20.51 -2.98 -2.49
C GLU A 244 -21.27 -2.69 -1.18
N ARG A 245 -21.09 -3.52 -0.15
CA ARG A 245 -21.78 -3.39 1.15
C ARG A 245 -20.88 -2.90 2.30
N LEU A 246 -19.56 -2.90 2.14
CA LEU A 246 -18.63 -2.44 3.18
C LEU A 246 -18.66 -0.90 3.38
N ASP A 247 -18.61 -0.46 4.62
CA ASP A 247 -18.51 0.95 5.04
C ASP A 247 -17.09 1.28 5.51
N GLU A 248 -16.29 1.90 4.64
CA GLU A 248 -14.90 2.32 4.93
C GLU A 248 -14.76 3.41 6.01
N SER A 249 -15.86 3.88 6.63
CA SER A 249 -15.78 4.65 7.88
C SER A 249 -15.49 3.78 9.11
N ILE A 250 -15.71 2.46 9.00
CA ILE A 250 -15.32 1.45 9.99
C ILE A 250 -13.95 0.91 9.59
N LYS A 251 -13.00 0.92 10.53
CA LYS A 251 -11.60 0.54 10.26
C LYS A 251 -11.48 -0.88 9.74
N GLU A 252 -12.13 -1.83 10.40
CA GLU A 252 -12.07 -3.26 10.04
C GLU A 252 -12.63 -3.51 8.62
N GLU A 253 -13.69 -2.80 8.23
CA GLU A 253 -14.24 -2.86 6.88
C GLU A 253 -13.34 -2.17 5.84
N ALA A 254 -12.67 -1.07 6.20
CA ALA A 254 -11.67 -0.44 5.34
C ALA A 254 -10.43 -1.33 5.15
N ASP A 255 -10.00 -2.06 6.18
CA ASP A 255 -8.95 -3.07 6.11
C ASP A 255 -9.44 -4.27 5.23
N GLY A 256 -10.70 -4.68 5.34
CA GLY A 256 -11.32 -5.68 4.45
C GLY A 256 -11.38 -5.25 2.97
N VAL A 257 -11.59 -3.96 2.68
CA VAL A 257 -11.43 -3.41 1.31
C VAL A 257 -9.97 -3.51 0.84
N HIS A 258 -9.01 -3.21 1.71
CA HIS A 258 -7.58 -3.31 1.40
C HIS A 258 -7.18 -4.74 1.05
N ASN A 259 -7.52 -5.71 1.89
CA ASN A 259 -7.18 -7.13 1.69
C ASN A 259 -7.89 -7.70 0.46
N THR A 260 -9.09 -7.21 0.12
CA THR A 260 -9.74 -7.56 -1.15
C THR A 260 -8.94 -7.10 -2.37
N LEU A 261 -8.35 -5.91 -2.33
CA LEU A 261 -7.49 -5.42 -3.42
C LEU A 261 -6.17 -6.21 -3.50
N ALA A 262 -5.62 -6.63 -2.36
CA ALA A 262 -4.43 -7.49 -2.30
C ALA A 262 -4.65 -8.87 -2.91
N ILE A 263 -5.79 -9.54 -2.65
CA ILE A 263 -6.14 -10.80 -3.34
C ILE A 263 -6.12 -10.60 -4.85
N ILE A 264 -6.73 -9.52 -5.34
CA ILE A 264 -6.79 -9.22 -6.78
C ILE A 264 -5.39 -8.94 -7.36
N GLU A 265 -4.53 -8.20 -6.66
CA GLU A 265 -3.15 -7.95 -7.08
C GLU A 265 -2.36 -9.26 -7.16
N ASN A 266 -2.35 -10.07 -6.10
CA ASN A 266 -1.59 -11.30 -6.05
C ASN A 266 -2.05 -12.31 -7.12
N MET A 267 -3.37 -12.50 -7.26
CA MET A 267 -3.92 -13.35 -8.31
C MET A 267 -3.62 -12.83 -9.72
N ALA A 268 -3.55 -11.50 -9.92
CA ALA A 268 -3.18 -10.89 -11.19
C ALA A 268 -1.69 -10.98 -11.51
N GLU A 269 -0.81 -10.97 -10.50
CA GLU A 269 0.63 -11.22 -10.67
C GLU A 269 0.90 -12.70 -10.97
N PHE A 270 0.24 -13.62 -10.28
CA PHE A 270 0.37 -15.07 -10.52
C PHE A 270 -0.25 -15.51 -11.85
N ARG A 271 -1.45 -14.99 -12.21
CA ARG A 271 -2.18 -15.40 -13.43
C ARG A 271 -2.74 -14.21 -14.24
N PRO A 272 -1.91 -13.47 -14.98
CA PRO A 272 -2.32 -12.27 -15.72
C PRO A 272 -3.46 -12.47 -16.74
N GLU A 273 -3.78 -13.69 -17.13
CA GLU A 273 -4.92 -14.05 -17.98
C GLU A 273 -6.26 -13.57 -17.37
N MET A 274 -6.44 -13.77 -16.05
CA MET A 274 -7.71 -13.53 -15.37
C MET A 274 -8.11 -12.05 -15.27
N CYS A 275 -7.17 -11.11 -15.47
CA CYS A 275 -7.43 -9.67 -15.40
C CYS A 275 -8.58 -9.22 -16.32
N SER A 276 -8.77 -9.93 -17.44
CA SER A 276 -9.83 -9.66 -18.43
C SER A 276 -11.21 -10.00 -17.83
N ASP A 277 -11.34 -11.20 -17.26
CA ASP A 277 -12.58 -11.67 -16.64
C ASP A 277 -12.87 -10.94 -15.32
N ALA A 278 -11.84 -10.67 -14.53
CA ALA A 278 -11.92 -9.89 -13.30
C ALA A 278 -12.53 -8.49 -13.54
N ALA A 279 -12.07 -7.79 -14.58
CA ALA A 279 -12.60 -6.49 -14.96
C ALA A 279 -14.09 -6.57 -15.39
N GLN A 280 -14.46 -7.60 -16.16
CA GLN A 280 -15.84 -7.85 -16.61
C GLN A 280 -16.79 -8.29 -15.47
N GLN A 281 -16.27 -8.95 -14.43
CA GLN A 281 -17.00 -9.34 -13.22
C GLN A 281 -17.38 -8.15 -12.29
N GLY A 282 -17.23 -6.91 -12.76
CA GLY A 282 -17.68 -5.69 -12.08
C GLY A 282 -16.57 -4.90 -11.38
N LEU A 283 -15.36 -5.48 -11.24
CA LEU A 283 -14.24 -4.83 -10.56
C LEU A 283 -13.87 -3.48 -11.20
N MET A 284 -13.84 -3.41 -12.53
CA MET A 284 -13.55 -2.17 -13.27
C MET A 284 -14.56 -1.06 -12.91
N GLN A 285 -15.85 -1.41 -12.83
CA GLN A 285 -16.92 -0.48 -12.47
C GLN A 285 -16.80 -0.03 -11.00
N TRP A 286 -16.44 -0.94 -10.09
CA TRP A 286 -16.25 -0.62 -8.68
C TRP A 286 -15.03 0.30 -8.46
N LEU A 287 -13.88 0.01 -9.09
CA LEU A 287 -12.67 0.84 -9.02
C LEU A 287 -12.93 2.26 -9.52
N LEU A 288 -13.60 2.41 -10.68
CA LEU A 288 -13.97 3.73 -11.22
C LEU A 288 -14.94 4.48 -10.29
N LYS A 289 -15.91 3.79 -9.68
CA LYS A 289 -16.84 4.35 -8.67
C LYS A 289 -16.06 4.84 -7.43
N ARG A 290 -15.14 4.05 -6.90
CA ARG A 290 -14.31 4.36 -5.72
C ARG A 290 -13.32 5.50 -5.97
N LEU A 291 -12.65 5.54 -7.13
CA LEU A 291 -11.78 6.65 -7.51
C LEU A 291 -12.57 7.96 -7.69
N LYS A 292 -13.78 7.90 -8.27
CA LYS A 292 -14.67 9.06 -8.47
C LYS A 292 -15.32 9.57 -7.18
N ALA A 293 -15.36 8.76 -6.12
CA ALA A 293 -16.01 9.09 -4.85
C ALA A 293 -15.46 10.40 -4.25
N LYS A 294 -16.37 11.21 -3.69
CA LYS A 294 -16.06 12.52 -3.09
C LYS A 294 -15.64 12.39 -1.63
N MET A 295 -14.70 11.49 -1.38
CA MET A 295 -14.06 11.27 -0.08
C MET A 295 -12.64 11.88 -0.05
N PRO A 296 -12.04 12.08 1.13
CA PRO A 296 -10.63 12.42 1.25
C PRO A 296 -9.72 11.40 0.55
N PHE A 297 -8.46 11.77 0.34
CA PHE A 297 -7.44 10.80 -0.06
C PHE A 297 -7.10 9.88 1.12
N ASP A 298 -7.02 8.58 0.84
CA ASP A 298 -6.71 7.50 1.77
C ASP A 298 -5.90 6.40 1.06
N ALA A 299 -5.37 5.43 1.83
CA ALA A 299 -4.57 4.34 1.29
C ALA A 299 -5.35 3.47 0.29
N ASN A 300 -6.63 3.20 0.54
CA ASN A 300 -7.48 2.44 -0.36
C ASN A 300 -7.68 3.15 -1.71
N LYS A 301 -7.74 4.49 -1.75
CA LYS A 301 -7.78 5.25 -3.01
C LYS A 301 -6.48 5.18 -3.80
N LEU A 302 -5.33 5.17 -3.12
CA LEU A 302 -4.04 4.87 -3.75
C LEU A 302 -4.07 3.46 -4.35
N TYR A 303 -4.44 2.46 -3.55
CA TYR A 303 -4.41 1.06 -3.98
C TYR A 303 -5.36 0.77 -5.16
N CYS A 304 -6.55 1.39 -5.16
CA CYS A 304 -7.45 1.36 -6.31
C CYS A 304 -6.83 1.88 -7.61
N SER A 305 -5.87 2.82 -7.54
CA SER A 305 -5.18 3.34 -8.73
C SER A 305 -4.11 2.38 -9.25
N GLU A 306 -3.52 1.56 -8.38
CA GLU A 306 -2.51 0.55 -8.70
C GLU A 306 -3.17 -0.67 -9.35
N VAL A 307 -4.20 -1.23 -8.70
CA VAL A 307 -5.00 -2.33 -9.27
C VAL A 307 -5.61 -1.93 -10.61
N LEU A 308 -6.08 -0.69 -10.76
CA LEU A 308 -6.57 -0.19 -12.06
C LEU A 308 -5.46 -0.16 -13.13
N ALA A 309 -4.24 0.23 -12.77
CA ALA A 309 -3.11 0.22 -13.71
C ALA A 309 -2.72 -1.21 -14.11
N ILE A 310 -2.73 -2.16 -13.17
CA ILE A 310 -2.49 -3.60 -13.40
C ILE A 310 -3.53 -4.17 -14.38
N LEU A 311 -4.83 -3.94 -14.13
CA LEU A 311 -5.90 -4.43 -15.01
C LEU A 311 -5.79 -3.92 -16.46
N LEU A 312 -5.24 -2.72 -16.67
CA LEU A 312 -5.08 -2.12 -18.00
C LEU A 312 -3.76 -2.51 -18.68
N GLN A 313 -2.85 -3.21 -17.99
CA GLN A 313 -1.52 -3.51 -18.50
C GLN A 313 -1.60 -4.57 -19.61
N ASN A 314 -1.39 -4.15 -20.87
CA ASN A 314 -1.40 -5.00 -22.06
C ASN A 314 -2.72 -5.75 -22.35
N LYS A 315 -3.86 -5.23 -21.88
CA LYS A 315 -5.20 -5.82 -22.09
C LYS A 315 -6.11 -4.86 -22.84
N ASP A 316 -6.27 -5.05 -24.16
CA ASP A 316 -7.11 -4.17 -24.98
C ASP A 316 -8.60 -4.27 -24.63
N ASP A 317 -9.10 -5.45 -24.26
CA ASP A 317 -10.48 -5.63 -23.79
C ASP A 317 -10.80 -4.77 -22.56
N ASN A 318 -9.87 -4.70 -21.60
CA ASN A 318 -10.01 -3.87 -20.40
C ASN A 318 -9.89 -2.37 -20.71
N ARG A 319 -9.11 -2.00 -21.73
CA ARG A 319 -9.01 -0.62 -22.22
C ARG A 319 -10.32 -0.18 -22.89
N GLU A 320 -10.97 -1.04 -23.67
CA GLU A 320 -12.28 -0.73 -24.26
C GLU A 320 -13.35 -0.64 -23.17
N LEU A 321 -13.41 -1.62 -22.25
CA LEU A 321 -14.35 -1.63 -21.13
C LEU A 321 -14.23 -0.38 -20.24
N LEU A 322 -13.01 0.06 -19.91
CA LEU A 322 -12.79 1.34 -19.21
C LEU A 322 -13.36 2.51 -20.01
N GLY A 323 -13.17 2.51 -21.33
CA GLY A 323 -13.74 3.50 -22.23
C GLY A 323 -15.28 3.50 -22.19
N GLU A 324 -15.91 2.33 -22.25
CA GLU A 324 -17.37 2.15 -22.21
C GLU A 324 -18.01 2.60 -20.90
N LEU A 325 -17.30 2.48 -19.79
CA LEU A 325 -17.73 2.90 -18.44
C LEU A 325 -17.45 4.40 -18.14
N ASP A 326 -17.27 5.23 -19.17
CA ASP A 326 -16.84 6.65 -19.08
C ASP A 326 -15.55 6.85 -18.24
N GLY A 327 -14.70 5.83 -18.14
CA GLY A 327 -13.52 5.82 -17.27
C GLY A 327 -12.46 6.84 -17.66
N ILE A 328 -12.38 7.21 -18.94
CA ILE A 328 -11.50 8.30 -19.43
C ILE A 328 -11.86 9.63 -18.76
N ASP A 329 -13.15 9.95 -18.64
CA ASP A 329 -13.61 11.16 -17.96
C ASP A 329 -13.34 11.10 -16.45
N VAL A 330 -13.41 9.90 -15.84
CA VAL A 330 -13.05 9.70 -14.43
C VAL A 330 -11.56 9.97 -14.19
N LEU A 331 -10.67 9.39 -15.01
CA LEU A 331 -9.23 9.61 -14.96
C LEU A 331 -8.90 11.09 -15.14
N LEU A 332 -9.46 11.74 -16.17
CA LEU A 332 -9.29 13.17 -16.43
C LEU A 332 -9.81 14.02 -15.26
N GLN A 333 -10.95 13.69 -14.66
CA GLN A 333 -11.50 14.40 -13.52
C GLN A 333 -10.57 14.32 -12.30
N GLN A 334 -10.05 13.14 -11.95
CA GLN A 334 -9.11 12.97 -10.83
C GLN A 334 -7.79 13.71 -11.09
N LEU A 335 -7.18 13.49 -12.26
CA LEU A 335 -5.96 14.20 -12.67
C LEU A 335 -6.15 15.72 -12.69
N SER A 336 -7.36 16.20 -12.96
CA SER A 336 -7.65 17.64 -12.95
C SER A 336 -7.41 18.30 -11.59
N VAL A 337 -7.39 17.58 -10.48
CA VAL A 337 -7.01 18.14 -9.17
C VAL A 337 -5.58 18.71 -9.25
N PHE A 338 -4.64 17.97 -9.84
CA PHE A 338 -3.21 18.31 -9.92
C PHE A 338 -2.85 19.30 -11.05
N LYS A 339 -3.84 20.02 -11.61
CA LYS A 339 -3.63 20.97 -12.72
C LYS A 339 -2.92 22.27 -12.31
N ARG A 340 -3.03 22.69 -11.04
CA ARG A 340 -2.46 23.94 -10.50
C ARG A 340 -1.70 23.76 -9.18
N HIS A 341 -1.85 22.61 -8.54
CA HIS A 341 -1.25 22.25 -7.26
C HIS A 341 -0.34 21.03 -7.50
N ASN A 342 0.70 20.89 -6.69
CA ASN A 342 1.36 19.59 -6.57
C ASN A 342 0.55 18.73 -5.58
N PRO A 343 0.69 17.40 -5.63
CA PRO A 343 0.32 16.52 -4.52
C PRO A 343 0.91 17.01 -3.18
N SER A 344 0.18 16.72 -2.10
CA SER A 344 0.47 17.14 -0.73
C SER A 344 1.44 16.19 -0.04
N THR A 345 1.38 14.90 -0.39
CA THR A 345 2.19 13.81 0.18
C THR A 345 2.85 12.99 -0.94
N ALA A 346 3.68 12.01 -0.58
CA ALA A 346 4.32 11.13 -1.56
C ALA A 346 3.32 10.12 -2.14
N GLU A 347 2.43 9.61 -1.30
CA GLU A 347 1.36 8.67 -1.60
C GLU A 347 0.33 9.31 -2.55
N GLU A 348 -0.03 10.58 -2.35
CA GLU A 348 -0.89 11.32 -3.29
C GLU A 348 -0.17 11.58 -4.63
N GLN A 349 1.17 11.65 -4.64
CA GLN A 349 1.94 11.74 -5.89
C GLN A 349 1.99 10.40 -6.62
N GLU A 350 2.12 9.29 -5.90
CA GLU A 350 2.10 7.93 -6.44
C GLU A 350 0.76 7.64 -7.12
N MET A 351 -0.36 7.90 -6.44
CA MET A 351 -1.71 7.80 -7.03
C MET A 351 -1.84 8.66 -8.29
N MET A 352 -1.26 9.87 -8.31
CA MET A 352 -1.28 10.72 -9.51
C MET A 352 -0.53 10.08 -10.69
N GLU A 353 0.64 9.48 -10.47
CA GLU A 353 1.39 8.78 -11.53
C GLU A 353 0.68 7.50 -11.99
N ASN A 354 0.09 6.72 -11.07
CA ASN A 354 -0.71 5.54 -11.40
C ASN A 354 -1.91 5.89 -12.29
N LEU A 355 -2.61 6.99 -12.01
CA LEU A 355 -3.68 7.53 -12.86
C LEU A 355 -3.17 8.01 -14.23
N PHE A 356 -1.94 8.54 -14.30
CA PHE A 356 -1.30 8.90 -15.58
C PHE A 356 -0.94 7.65 -16.41
N ASP A 357 -0.46 6.59 -15.78
CA ASP A 357 -0.09 5.34 -16.46
C ASP A 357 -1.33 4.54 -16.91
N ALA A 358 -2.39 4.50 -16.09
CA ALA A 358 -3.71 4.01 -16.50
C ALA A 358 -4.25 4.76 -17.73
N LEU A 359 -4.11 6.10 -17.75
CA LEU A 359 -4.53 6.92 -18.89
C LEU A 359 -3.64 6.68 -20.14
N CYS A 360 -2.33 6.56 -19.99
CA CYS A 360 -1.42 6.26 -21.10
C CYS A 360 -1.70 4.86 -21.69
N SER A 361 -1.93 3.86 -20.85
CA SER A 361 -2.33 2.51 -21.28
C SER A 361 -3.66 2.55 -22.02
N SER A 362 -4.65 3.27 -21.49
CA SER A 362 -5.96 3.44 -22.14
C SER A 362 -5.87 4.06 -23.54
N LEU A 363 -4.95 5.02 -23.75
CA LEU A 363 -4.72 5.71 -25.03
C LEU A 363 -3.95 4.88 -26.08
N MET A 364 -3.44 3.69 -25.71
CA MET A 364 -2.92 2.73 -26.68
C MET A 364 -4.04 2.17 -27.58
N LEU A 365 -5.28 2.16 -27.09
CA LEU A 365 -6.46 1.75 -27.85
C LEU A 365 -7.07 2.95 -28.60
N SER A 366 -7.30 2.80 -29.91
CA SER A 366 -7.78 3.87 -30.79
C SER A 366 -9.11 4.48 -30.34
N SER A 367 -10.08 3.64 -29.94
CA SER A 367 -11.41 4.07 -29.46
C SER A 367 -11.34 5.11 -28.35
N ASN A 368 -10.39 4.96 -27.42
CA ASN A 368 -10.23 5.85 -26.27
C ASN A 368 -9.64 7.22 -26.62
N ARG A 369 -9.02 7.38 -27.80
CA ARG A 369 -8.48 8.67 -28.24
C ARG A 369 -9.59 9.65 -28.58
N GLU A 370 -10.68 9.17 -29.19
CA GLU A 370 -11.88 9.97 -29.42
C GLU A 370 -12.59 10.30 -28.08
N ARG A 371 -12.65 9.35 -27.14
CA ARG A 371 -13.19 9.59 -25.79
C ARG A 371 -12.38 10.66 -25.04
N PHE A 372 -11.04 10.59 -25.09
CA PHE A 372 -10.13 11.59 -24.50
C PHE A 372 -10.25 12.98 -25.14
N LEU A 373 -10.46 13.04 -26.46
CA LEU A 373 -10.73 14.28 -27.19
C LEU A 373 -12.04 14.94 -26.74
N LYS A 374 -13.10 14.14 -26.57
CA LYS A 374 -14.42 14.58 -26.06
C LYS A 374 -14.35 15.06 -24.60
N GLY A 375 -13.59 14.36 -23.75
CA GLY A 375 -13.36 14.72 -22.33
C GLY A 375 -12.45 15.93 -22.08
N GLU A 376 -12.11 16.71 -23.11
CA GLU A 376 -11.19 17.85 -23.04
C GLU A 376 -9.76 17.51 -22.54
N GLY A 377 -9.31 16.27 -22.73
CA GLY A 377 -8.02 15.78 -22.22
C GLY A 377 -6.83 16.61 -22.70
N LEU A 378 -6.83 17.01 -23.99
CA LEU A 378 -5.80 17.89 -24.56
C LEU A 378 -5.73 19.26 -23.87
N GLN A 379 -6.88 19.85 -23.54
CA GLN A 379 -6.97 21.12 -22.82
C GLN A 379 -6.36 20.99 -21.42
N LEU A 380 -6.65 19.89 -20.72
CA LEU A 380 -6.11 19.61 -19.39
C LEU A 380 -4.58 19.44 -19.41
N MET A 381 -4.06 18.60 -20.31
CA MET A 381 -2.61 18.35 -20.40
C MET A 381 -1.84 19.61 -20.84
N ASN A 382 -2.36 20.37 -21.80
CA ASN A 382 -1.79 21.66 -22.20
C ASN A 382 -1.78 22.68 -21.04
N LEU A 383 -2.79 22.68 -20.16
CA LEU A 383 -2.79 23.49 -18.94
C LEU A 383 -1.71 23.05 -17.94
N MET A 384 -1.60 21.74 -17.65
CA MET A 384 -0.56 21.18 -16.77
C MET A 384 0.86 21.54 -17.24
N LEU A 385 1.11 21.44 -18.55
CA LEU A 385 2.39 21.83 -19.14
C LEU A 385 2.72 23.33 -18.90
N ARG A 386 1.71 24.21 -18.96
CA ARG A 386 1.86 25.66 -18.75
C ARG A 386 2.10 26.04 -17.30
N GLU A 387 1.45 25.34 -16.36
CA GLU A 387 1.56 25.57 -14.91
C GLU A 387 2.87 25.02 -14.30
N LYS A 388 3.58 24.14 -15.02
CA LYS A 388 4.94 23.66 -14.71
C LYS A 388 5.07 23.02 -13.32
N LYS A 389 4.03 22.27 -12.92
CA LYS A 389 3.95 21.45 -11.71
C LYS A 389 4.63 20.09 -11.93
N ILE A 390 4.63 19.23 -10.91
CA ILE A 390 5.21 17.87 -11.00
C ILE A 390 4.53 17.08 -12.14
N SER A 391 3.20 17.16 -12.23
CA SER A 391 2.35 16.60 -13.30
C SER A 391 2.75 16.97 -14.74
N ARG A 392 3.65 17.93 -14.97
CA ARG A 392 4.12 18.33 -16.30
C ARG A 392 4.78 17.18 -17.07
N SER A 393 5.61 16.36 -16.42
CA SER A 393 6.34 15.30 -17.15
C SER A 393 5.38 14.23 -17.68
N SER A 394 4.43 13.81 -16.85
CA SER A 394 3.44 12.78 -17.17
C SER A 394 2.36 13.31 -18.12
N ALA A 395 1.98 14.59 -18.01
CA ALA A 395 1.13 15.25 -19.00
C ALA A 395 1.78 15.33 -20.40
N LEU A 396 3.11 15.39 -20.50
CA LEU A 396 3.80 15.28 -21.80
C LEU A 396 3.72 13.85 -22.36
N LYS A 397 3.91 12.83 -21.52
CA LYS A 397 3.75 11.41 -21.89
C LYS A 397 2.34 11.13 -22.43
N VAL A 398 1.29 11.59 -21.73
CA VAL A 398 -0.10 11.47 -22.19
C VAL A 398 -0.33 12.12 -23.56
N LEU A 399 0.25 13.30 -23.81
CA LEU A 399 0.11 13.99 -25.09
C LEU A 399 0.75 13.20 -26.25
N ASP A 400 1.93 12.61 -26.04
CA ASP A 400 2.58 11.74 -27.01
C ASP A 400 1.69 10.51 -27.34
N HIS A 401 1.22 9.79 -26.31
CA HIS A 401 0.29 8.67 -26.48
C HIS A 401 -1.05 9.03 -27.16
N ALA A 402 -1.58 10.24 -26.94
CA ALA A 402 -2.82 10.69 -27.56
C ALA A 402 -2.68 11.04 -29.05
N MET A 403 -1.46 11.39 -29.50
CA MET A 403 -1.19 11.92 -30.85
C MET A 403 -0.36 10.97 -31.73
N ILE A 404 0.21 9.89 -31.19
CA ILE A 404 1.06 8.95 -31.93
C ILE A 404 0.30 8.10 -32.96
N GLY A 405 0.72 8.17 -34.23
CA GLY A 405 0.16 7.40 -35.34
C GLY A 405 -1.10 8.01 -35.98
N PRO A 406 -1.66 7.38 -37.02
CA PRO A 406 -2.77 7.94 -37.82
C PRO A 406 -4.04 8.18 -37.00
N GLU A 407 -4.34 7.30 -36.04
CA GLU A 407 -5.46 7.41 -35.09
C GLU A 407 -5.29 8.59 -34.10
N GLY A 408 -4.18 9.33 -34.16
CA GLY A 408 -3.92 10.55 -33.40
C GLY A 408 -4.21 11.85 -34.15
N ALA A 409 -4.55 11.79 -35.45
CA ALA A 409 -4.61 12.97 -36.33
C ALA A 409 -5.58 14.06 -35.84
N ASP A 410 -6.78 13.68 -35.38
CA ASP A 410 -7.75 14.63 -34.83
C ASP A 410 -7.25 15.28 -33.53
N ASN A 411 -6.50 14.53 -32.72
CA ASN A 411 -5.83 15.08 -31.53
C ASN A 411 -4.71 16.05 -31.90
N CYS A 412 -3.91 15.76 -32.93
CA CYS A 412 -2.90 16.68 -33.46
C CYS A 412 -3.52 18.00 -33.93
N HIS A 413 -4.58 17.93 -34.74
CA HIS A 413 -5.32 19.11 -35.21
C HIS A 413 -5.88 19.92 -34.04
N LYS A 414 -6.57 19.26 -33.10
CA LYS A 414 -7.12 19.94 -31.91
C LYS A 414 -6.03 20.56 -31.04
N PHE A 415 -4.88 19.91 -30.89
CA PHE A 415 -3.75 20.43 -30.10
C PHE A 415 -3.21 21.75 -30.68
N VAL A 416 -3.16 21.88 -32.00
CA VAL A 416 -2.82 23.15 -32.67
C VAL A 416 -3.89 24.22 -32.40
N ASP A 417 -5.17 23.89 -32.54
CA ASP A 417 -6.29 24.82 -32.30
C ASP A 417 -6.30 25.40 -30.87
N ILE A 418 -5.98 24.58 -29.86
CA ILE A 418 -5.89 25.02 -28.45
C ILE A 418 -4.57 25.73 -28.12
N LEU A 419 -3.82 26.17 -29.13
CA LEU A 419 -2.52 26.85 -29.04
C LEU A 419 -1.41 25.99 -28.39
N GLY A 420 -1.50 24.66 -28.45
CA GLY A 420 -0.54 23.72 -27.84
C GLY A 420 0.90 23.90 -28.35
N LEU A 421 1.07 24.33 -29.60
CA LEU A 421 2.38 24.71 -30.16
C LEU A 421 3.12 25.75 -29.31
N ARG A 422 2.41 26.75 -28.77
CA ARG A 422 2.99 27.79 -27.90
C ARG A 422 3.53 27.21 -26.58
N THR A 423 3.00 26.07 -26.15
CA THR A 423 3.39 25.36 -24.92
C THR A 423 4.56 24.41 -25.16
N ILE A 424 4.58 23.68 -26.28
CA ILE A 424 5.59 22.65 -26.56
C ILE A 424 6.92 23.20 -27.11
N PHE A 425 6.90 24.20 -28.01
CA PHE A 425 8.13 24.77 -28.58
C PHE A 425 9.12 25.30 -27.52
N PRO A 426 8.69 25.96 -26.42
CA PRO A 426 9.60 26.34 -25.34
C PRO A 426 10.24 25.17 -24.57
N LEU A 427 9.61 23.99 -24.55
CA LEU A 427 10.17 22.77 -23.94
C LEU A 427 11.22 22.16 -24.87
N PHE A 428 10.96 22.11 -26.18
CA PHE A 428 11.92 21.67 -27.20
C PHE A 428 13.17 22.54 -27.28
N MET A 429 13.00 23.86 -27.24
CA MET A 429 14.13 24.80 -27.29
C MET A 429 14.97 24.80 -26.00
N LYS A 430 14.48 24.21 -24.90
CA LYS A 430 15.17 24.20 -23.61
C LYS A 430 14.61 23.12 -22.68
N SER A 431 15.25 21.95 -22.69
CA SER A 431 15.06 20.88 -21.71
C SER A 431 15.06 21.46 -20.28
N PRO A 432 13.99 21.26 -19.48
CA PRO A 432 13.91 21.79 -18.13
C PRO A 432 14.99 21.17 -17.24
N LYS A 433 15.76 21.99 -16.53
CA LYS A 433 16.72 21.51 -15.53
C LYS A 433 15.98 20.65 -14.49
N LYS A 434 16.50 19.45 -14.20
CA LYS A 434 15.93 18.52 -13.20
C LYS A 434 15.65 19.21 -11.87
N ILE A 435 14.38 19.24 -11.46
CA ILE A 435 13.96 19.73 -10.14
C ILE A 435 13.91 18.51 -9.21
N LYS A 436 14.95 18.31 -8.39
CA LYS A 436 15.08 17.34 -7.28
C LYS A 436 14.53 15.91 -7.48
N LYS A 437 15.45 14.93 -7.61
CA LYS A 437 15.33 13.46 -7.37
C LYS A 437 14.21 12.64 -8.05
N VAL A 438 13.00 13.18 -8.27
CA VAL A 438 11.88 12.48 -8.92
C VAL A 438 11.45 13.32 -10.12
N GLY A 439 11.72 12.81 -11.31
CA GLY A 439 11.43 13.48 -12.57
C GLY A 439 12.23 12.89 -13.72
N THR A 440 11.54 12.74 -14.86
CA THR A 440 12.06 12.20 -16.13
C THR A 440 13.47 12.68 -16.45
N SER A 441 14.32 11.76 -16.90
CA SER A 441 15.66 12.06 -17.41
C SER A 441 15.61 13.00 -18.61
N GLU A 442 16.73 13.70 -18.88
CA GLU A 442 16.84 14.57 -20.05
C GLU A 442 16.60 13.76 -21.34
N LYS A 443 17.03 12.49 -21.36
CA LYS A 443 16.84 11.55 -22.47
C LYS A 443 15.36 11.17 -22.69
N GLU A 444 14.62 10.76 -21.65
CA GLU A 444 13.18 10.46 -21.77
C GLU A 444 12.38 11.71 -22.18
N HIS A 445 12.81 12.89 -21.71
CA HIS A 445 12.18 14.15 -22.08
C HIS A 445 12.44 14.52 -23.55
N GLU A 446 13.64 14.27 -24.05
CA GLU A 446 14.02 14.48 -25.45
C GLU A 446 13.41 13.41 -26.38
N GLU A 447 13.25 12.17 -25.92
CA GLU A 447 12.58 11.08 -26.65
C GLU A 447 11.09 11.37 -26.86
N GLY A 448 10.35 11.74 -25.82
CA GLY A 448 8.94 12.12 -25.94
C GLY A 448 8.71 13.39 -26.78
N GLN A 449 9.65 14.34 -26.75
CA GLN A 449 9.61 15.52 -27.64
C GLN A 449 9.96 15.17 -29.10
N GLY A 450 10.90 14.25 -29.31
CA GLY A 450 11.32 13.78 -30.63
C GLY A 450 10.23 12.97 -31.33
N SER A 451 9.54 12.10 -30.57
CA SER A 451 8.31 11.44 -31.02
C SER A 451 7.26 12.47 -31.44
N PHE A 452 6.93 13.41 -30.55
CA PHE A 452 5.91 14.43 -30.78
C PHE A 452 6.13 15.30 -32.05
N LEU A 453 7.38 15.61 -32.42
CA LEU A 453 7.69 16.39 -33.63
C LEU A 453 7.89 15.55 -34.91
N SER A 454 7.86 14.22 -34.79
CA SER A 454 7.91 13.30 -35.94
C SER A 454 6.53 12.90 -36.47
N LEU A 455 5.48 13.34 -35.76
CA LEU A 455 4.05 13.17 -36.03
C LEU A 455 3.46 14.42 -36.72
#